data_AF-A0A7C4SWG2-F1
#
_entry.id   AF-A0A7C4SWG2-F1
#
_cell.length_a   1.000
_cell.length_b   1.000
_cell.length_c   1.000
_cell.angle_alpha   90.00
_cell.angle_beta   90.00
_cell.angle_gamma   90.00
#
_symmetry.space_group_name_H-M   'P 1'
#
loop_
_entity.id
_entity.type
_entity.pdbx_description
1 polymer ?
#
loop_
_entity_poly.entity_id
_entity_poly.type
_entity_poly.pdbx_seq_one_letter_code
_entity_poly.pdbx_strand_id
1 'polypeptide(L)'
;MSFGFQNSNLFTHMPLFDEISYCGLNEEKVRQYIAVRENQPCKFLALNFIRNEEKILWDAVEDFLKRSTANAASSVRGFYTFDLLTVDIHKEIKTFNQAELSTVIVNTAAKLAPGAVRMVKYSSVYAFLHKTIDEDWGKVVFKSSVAVFKDKPEYLDLLIKQLLKDFQFPHEPVVLLLNDLSQNPVFDFENEAQQARLKKVITALIPNSVEFIPEVYIQDKNGARELLSGVRL
;
A
#
# COMPACT_ATOMS: atom_id res chain seq x y z
N MET A 1 16.34 4.12 6.78
CA MET A 1 15.90 5.52 6.99
C MET A 1 14.39 5.51 7.17
N SER A 2 13.91 5.84 8.37
CA SER A 2 12.48 5.97 8.64
C SER A 2 11.99 7.31 8.08
N PHE A 3 11.16 7.27 7.04
CA PHE A 3 10.63 8.50 6.42
C PHE A 3 9.36 9.04 7.09
N GLY A 4 8.95 8.50 8.25
CA GLY A 4 7.72 8.92 8.95
C GLY A 4 6.43 8.27 8.41
N PHE A 5 6.54 7.42 7.40
CA PHE A 5 5.41 6.71 6.79
C PHE A 5 4.84 5.60 7.70
N GLN A 6 5.54 5.22 8.77
CA GLN A 6 4.99 4.36 9.82
C GLN A 6 3.72 4.93 10.46
N ASN A 7 3.50 6.24 10.35
CA ASN A 7 2.29 6.93 10.82
C ASN A 7 1.20 7.07 9.73
N SER A 8 1.33 6.35 8.61
CA SER A 8 0.34 6.40 7.53
C SER A 8 -0.88 5.54 7.86
N ASN A 9 -1.98 5.77 7.14
CA ASN A 9 -3.21 4.98 7.28
C ASN A 9 -3.01 3.48 6.98
N LEU A 10 -1.96 3.10 6.26
CA LEU A 10 -1.62 1.70 6.02
C LEU A 10 -1.25 0.93 7.30
N PHE A 11 -0.68 1.61 8.30
CA PHE A 11 -0.19 1.00 9.54
C PHE A 11 -1.04 1.30 10.76
N THR A 12 -2.17 2.01 10.60
CA THR A 12 -2.96 2.50 11.73
C THR A 12 -3.53 1.38 12.60
N HIS A 13 -3.86 0.23 12.01
CA HIS A 13 -4.39 -0.93 12.73
C HIS A 13 -3.43 -2.12 12.74
N MET A 14 -2.17 -1.92 12.34
CA MET A 14 -1.15 -2.96 12.35
C MET A 14 -0.38 -2.98 13.68
N PRO A 15 0.26 -4.11 14.02
CA PRO A 15 1.25 -4.14 15.10
C PRO A 15 2.27 -3.01 14.95
N LEU A 16 2.74 -2.48 16.09
CA LEU A 16 3.76 -1.45 16.08
C LEU A 16 5.09 -2.04 15.59
N PHE A 17 5.78 -1.29 14.74
CA PHE A 17 7.11 -1.63 14.26
C PHE A 17 8.13 -0.66 14.86
N ASP A 18 9.24 -1.18 15.37
CA ASP A 18 10.36 -0.39 15.86
C ASP A 18 10.97 0.40 14.69
N GLU A 19 11.14 -0.27 13.56
CA GLU A 19 11.57 0.31 12.29
C GLU A 19 10.78 -0.27 11.12
N ILE A 20 10.54 0.52 10.08
CA ILE A 20 9.96 0.04 8.83
C ILE A 20 10.52 0.84 7.65
N SER A 21 10.86 0.13 6.57
CA SER A 21 11.42 0.69 5.35
C SER A 21 10.75 0.07 4.12
N TYR A 22 10.40 0.90 3.15
CA TYR A 22 9.81 0.47 1.89
C TYR A 22 10.89 -0.06 0.93
N CYS A 23 10.63 -1.21 0.31
CA CYS A 23 11.55 -1.90 -0.59
C CYS A 23 11.11 -1.87 -2.06
N GLY A 24 9.90 -1.40 -2.36
CA GLY A 24 9.37 -1.33 -3.71
C GLY A 24 8.11 -2.18 -3.92
N LEU A 25 7.82 -2.48 -5.19
CA LEU A 25 6.66 -3.25 -5.62
C LEU A 25 7.10 -4.61 -6.18
N ASN A 26 6.38 -5.66 -5.82
CA ASN A 26 6.36 -6.94 -6.51
C ASN A 26 5.14 -7.01 -7.44
N GLU A 27 5.33 -7.52 -8.67
CA GLU A 27 4.31 -7.61 -9.74
C GLU A 27 3.44 -6.34 -9.91
N GLU A 28 4.04 -5.15 -9.76
CA GLU A 28 3.38 -3.84 -9.86
C GLU A 28 2.27 -3.53 -8.84
N LYS A 29 1.86 -4.48 -8.00
CA LYS A 29 0.66 -4.36 -7.14
C LYS A 29 0.92 -4.60 -5.66
N VAL A 30 1.86 -5.50 -5.31
CA VAL A 30 2.15 -5.85 -3.92
C VAL A 30 3.32 -5.02 -3.43
N ARG A 31 3.10 -4.21 -2.39
CA ARG A 31 4.16 -3.42 -1.77
C ARG A 31 4.94 -4.29 -0.79
N GLN A 32 6.27 -4.19 -0.85
CA GLN A 32 7.16 -4.88 0.05
C GLN A 32 7.86 -3.89 0.99
N TYR A 33 7.93 -4.28 2.25
CA TYR A 33 8.62 -3.56 3.30
C TYR A 33 9.48 -4.54 4.10
N ILE A 34 10.60 -4.03 4.61
CA ILE A 34 11.36 -4.65 5.69
C ILE A 34 11.09 -3.86 6.96
N ALA A 35 10.87 -4.57 8.05
CA ALA A 35 10.59 -3.97 9.33
C ALA A 35 11.38 -4.67 10.45
N VAL A 36 11.44 -4.03 11.60
CA VAL A 36 11.90 -4.59 12.85
C VAL A 36 10.74 -4.52 13.82
N ARG A 37 10.38 -5.67 14.41
CA ARG A 37 9.34 -5.77 15.44
C ARG A 37 9.91 -6.52 16.62
N GLU A 38 9.89 -5.90 17.80
CA GLU A 38 10.44 -6.50 19.03
C GLU A 38 11.90 -6.94 18.86
N ASN A 39 12.71 -6.10 18.20
CA ASN A 39 14.11 -6.39 17.80
C ASN A 39 14.30 -7.56 16.82
N GLN A 40 13.24 -8.09 16.22
CA GLN A 40 13.32 -9.13 15.20
C GLN A 40 13.06 -8.56 13.80
N PRO A 41 13.94 -8.82 12.81
CA PRO A 41 13.65 -8.50 11.41
C PRO A 41 12.39 -9.23 10.93
N CYS A 42 11.55 -8.54 10.17
CA CYS A 42 10.38 -9.13 9.54
C CYS A 42 10.11 -8.52 8.17
N LYS A 43 9.46 -9.31 7.30
CA LYS A 43 8.93 -8.81 6.03
C LYS A 43 7.47 -8.43 6.19
N PHE A 44 7.07 -7.34 5.54
CA PHE A 44 5.68 -6.93 5.46
C PHE A 44 5.28 -6.75 3.99
N LEU A 45 4.24 -7.46 3.57
CA LEU A 45 3.66 -7.39 2.24
C LEU A 45 2.27 -6.78 2.31
N ALA A 46 2.00 -5.76 1.50
CA ALA A 46 0.68 -5.12 1.44
C ALA A 46 0.12 -5.06 0.03
N LEU A 47 -1.14 -5.47 -0.11
CA LEU A 47 -1.92 -5.30 -1.33
C LEU A 47 -3.09 -4.34 -1.04
N ASN A 48 -3.03 -3.14 -1.61
CA ASN A 48 -4.15 -2.21 -1.57
C ASN A 48 -5.16 -2.61 -2.65
N PHE A 49 -6.43 -2.68 -2.30
CA PHE A 49 -7.49 -2.94 -3.26
C PHE A 49 -8.75 -2.12 -2.98
N ILE A 50 -9.60 -2.01 -3.99
CA ILE A 50 -10.91 -1.38 -3.91
C ILE A 50 -11.92 -2.22 -4.67
N ARG A 51 -13.16 -2.24 -4.19
CA ARG A 51 -14.29 -2.86 -4.91
C ARG A 51 -14.50 -2.24 -6.27
N ASN A 52 -14.89 -3.08 -7.23
CA ASN A 52 -15.21 -2.63 -8.58
C ASN A 52 -16.37 -1.63 -8.60
N GLU A 53 -17.36 -1.77 -7.73
CA GLU A 53 -18.47 -0.80 -7.60
C GLU A 53 -17.98 0.58 -7.18
N GLU A 54 -16.87 0.64 -6.44
CA GLU A 54 -16.28 1.87 -5.90
C GLU A 54 -15.08 2.37 -6.73
N LYS A 55 -14.72 1.67 -7.82
CA LYS A 55 -13.61 2.03 -8.71
C LYS A 55 -13.67 3.49 -9.16
N ILE A 56 -14.86 4.02 -9.40
CA ILE A 56 -15.05 5.41 -9.82
C ILE A 56 -14.51 6.42 -8.80
N LEU A 57 -14.56 6.10 -7.50
CA LEU A 57 -14.03 6.94 -6.43
C LEU A 57 -12.49 6.95 -6.48
N TRP A 58 -11.90 5.78 -6.68
CA TRP A 58 -10.46 5.65 -6.90
C TRP A 58 -10.02 6.43 -8.14
N ASP A 59 -10.70 6.25 -9.27
CA ASP A 59 -10.36 6.93 -10.53
C ASP A 59 -10.38 8.46 -10.36
N ALA A 60 -11.36 9.00 -9.63
CA ALA A 60 -11.45 10.43 -9.34
C ALA A 60 -10.26 10.94 -8.51
N VAL A 61 -9.88 10.21 -7.44
CA VAL A 61 -8.72 10.57 -6.61
C VAL A 61 -7.41 10.41 -7.39
N GLU A 62 -7.27 9.35 -8.16
CA GLU A 62 -6.11 9.12 -9.02
C GLU A 62 -5.94 10.26 -10.03
N ASP A 63 -7.04 10.72 -10.62
CA ASP A 63 -7.08 11.86 -11.52
C ASP A 63 -6.65 13.17 -10.85
N PHE A 64 -7.11 13.43 -9.62
CA PHE A 64 -6.67 14.58 -8.85
C PHE A 64 -5.16 14.56 -8.59
N LEU A 65 -4.62 13.41 -8.19
CA LEU A 65 -3.19 13.22 -7.96
C LEU A 65 -2.38 13.40 -9.25
N LYS A 66 -2.83 12.79 -10.35
CA LYS A 66 -2.19 12.94 -11.68
C LYS A 66 -2.15 14.40 -12.10
N ARG A 67 -3.26 15.14 -11.98
CA ARG A 67 -3.31 16.56 -12.29
C ARG A 67 -2.38 17.39 -11.39
N SER A 68 -2.28 17.08 -10.10
CA SER A 68 -1.33 17.74 -9.19
C SER A 68 0.12 17.49 -9.60
N THR A 69 0.48 16.25 -9.96
CA THR A 69 1.85 15.91 -10.42
C THR A 69 2.18 16.56 -11.76
N ALA A 70 1.23 16.60 -12.69
CA ALA A 70 1.39 17.26 -13.99
C ALA A 70 1.59 18.77 -13.83
N ASN A 71 0.80 19.42 -12.95
CA ASN A 71 0.99 20.83 -12.63
C ASN A 71 2.36 21.09 -12.01
N ALA A 72 2.80 20.25 -11.06
CA ALA A 72 4.12 20.40 -10.44
C ALA A 72 5.26 20.22 -11.46
N ALA A 73 5.09 19.32 -12.44
CA ALA A 73 6.10 19.08 -13.49
C ALA A 73 6.46 20.36 -14.26
N SER A 74 5.51 21.28 -14.47
CA SER A 74 5.79 22.56 -15.13
C SER A 74 6.72 23.50 -14.35
N SER A 75 6.92 23.24 -13.06
CA SER A 75 7.59 24.14 -12.11
C SER A 75 8.82 23.52 -11.45
N VAL A 76 9.27 22.35 -11.92
CA VAL A 76 10.45 21.64 -11.40
C VAL A 76 11.46 21.39 -12.51
N ARG A 77 12.71 21.10 -12.12
CA ARG A 77 13.80 20.71 -13.02
C ARG A 77 14.28 19.30 -12.70
N GLY A 78 14.32 18.44 -13.69
CA GLY A 78 14.66 17.04 -13.55
C GLY A 78 13.46 16.11 -13.66
N PHE A 79 13.77 14.82 -13.68
CA PHE A 79 12.77 13.76 -13.76
C PHE A 79 12.52 13.19 -12.38
N TYR A 80 11.25 13.05 -12.06
CA TYR A 80 10.79 12.56 -10.78
C TYR A 80 9.83 11.40 -10.97
N THR A 81 9.87 10.45 -10.04
CA THR A 81 8.79 9.49 -9.82
C THR A 81 8.05 9.88 -8.54
N PHE A 82 6.73 10.01 -8.63
CA PHE A 82 5.82 10.16 -7.50
C PHE A 82 5.12 8.82 -7.26
N ASP A 83 5.60 8.03 -6.30
CA ASP A 83 5.04 6.71 -5.94
C ASP A 83 4.09 6.87 -4.74
N LEU A 84 2.79 6.83 -5.01
CA LEU A 84 1.75 6.89 -4.00
C LEU A 84 1.76 5.62 -3.17
N LEU A 85 2.06 5.71 -1.88
CA LEU A 85 2.05 4.58 -0.95
C LEU A 85 0.64 4.21 -0.50
N THR A 86 -0.10 5.22 -0.05
CA THR A 86 -1.44 5.06 0.53
C THR A 86 -2.17 6.40 0.56
N VAL A 87 -3.50 6.33 0.55
CA VAL A 87 -4.41 7.47 0.61
C VAL A 87 -5.74 7.03 1.22
N ASP A 88 -6.41 7.92 1.94
CA ASP A 88 -7.81 7.74 2.30
C ASP A 88 -8.69 8.34 1.19
N ILE A 89 -9.15 7.48 0.27
CA ILE A 89 -9.91 7.86 -0.93
C ILE A 89 -11.13 8.72 -0.57
N HIS A 90 -11.81 8.37 0.52
CA HIS A 90 -13.12 8.93 0.87
C HIS A 90 -13.01 10.26 1.59
N LYS A 91 -11.91 10.46 2.31
CA LYS A 91 -11.52 11.78 2.80
C LYS A 91 -11.11 12.69 1.64
N GLU A 92 -10.19 12.23 0.79
CA GLU A 92 -9.63 13.09 -0.26
C GLU A 92 -10.66 13.54 -1.29
N ILE A 93 -11.64 12.71 -1.65
CA ILE A 93 -12.65 13.12 -2.63
C ILE A 93 -13.43 14.38 -2.19
N LYS A 94 -13.45 14.70 -0.89
CA LYS A 94 -14.14 15.87 -0.31
C LYS A 94 -13.21 17.04 -0.03
N THR A 95 -11.95 16.78 0.30
CA THR A 95 -11.03 17.80 0.85
C THR A 95 -9.84 18.12 -0.02
N PHE A 96 -9.67 17.41 -1.15
CA PHE A 96 -8.45 17.53 -1.95
C PHE A 96 -8.31 18.91 -2.60
N ASN A 97 -7.14 19.53 -2.38
CA ASN A 97 -6.74 20.75 -3.05
C ASN A 97 -5.53 20.49 -3.96
N GLN A 98 -5.76 20.56 -5.26
CA GLN A 98 -4.75 20.29 -6.28
C GLN A 98 -3.55 21.25 -6.18
N ALA A 99 -3.79 22.53 -5.93
CA ALA A 99 -2.74 23.54 -5.86
C ALA A 99 -1.82 23.32 -4.65
N GLU A 100 -2.38 22.89 -3.52
CA GLU A 100 -1.61 22.59 -2.32
C GLU A 100 -0.68 21.40 -2.54
N LEU A 101 -1.17 20.29 -3.08
CA LEU A 101 -0.30 19.13 -3.35
C LEU A 101 0.78 19.48 -4.37
N SER A 102 0.45 20.18 -5.46
CA SER A 102 1.46 20.64 -6.43
C SER A 102 2.55 21.49 -5.76
N THR A 103 2.16 22.42 -4.88
CA THR A 103 3.10 23.25 -4.13
C THR A 103 4.00 22.42 -3.21
N VAL A 104 3.43 21.44 -2.51
CA VAL A 104 4.21 20.50 -1.67
C VAL A 104 5.22 19.72 -2.53
N ILE A 105 4.81 19.21 -3.69
CA ILE A 105 5.69 18.48 -4.61
C ILE A 105 6.85 19.38 -5.06
N VAL A 106 6.57 20.61 -5.53
CA VAL A 106 7.60 21.56 -5.99
C VAL A 106 8.60 21.88 -4.87
N ASN A 107 8.09 22.18 -3.67
CA ASN A 107 8.93 22.51 -2.52
C ASN A 107 9.81 21.33 -2.07
N THR A 108 9.32 20.10 -2.18
CA THR A 108 10.10 18.89 -1.91
C THR A 108 11.11 18.63 -3.03
N ALA A 109 10.71 18.80 -4.29
CA ALA A 109 11.55 18.61 -5.48
C ALA A 109 12.78 19.53 -5.49
N ALA A 110 12.63 20.79 -5.06
CA ALA A 110 13.71 21.77 -5.00
C ALA A 110 14.85 21.38 -4.02
N LYS A 111 14.58 20.46 -3.10
CA LYS A 111 15.53 20.00 -2.07
C LYS A 111 16.13 18.62 -2.37
N LEU A 112 15.77 18.03 -3.51
CA LEU A 112 16.18 16.69 -3.90
C LEU A 112 17.37 16.72 -4.86
N ALA A 113 18.44 16.02 -4.49
CA ALA A 113 19.52 15.68 -5.40
C ALA A 113 19.13 14.47 -6.29
N PRO A 114 19.77 14.27 -7.46
CA PRO A 114 19.58 13.06 -8.25
C PRO A 114 19.87 11.78 -7.44
N GLY A 115 19.04 10.76 -7.59
CA GLY A 115 19.06 9.52 -6.81
C GLY A 115 18.47 9.63 -5.40
N ALA A 116 18.11 10.84 -4.94
CA ALA A 116 17.53 11.02 -3.62
C ALA A 116 16.02 10.79 -3.62
N VAL A 117 15.51 10.27 -2.49
CA VAL A 117 14.09 10.04 -2.25
C VAL A 117 13.64 10.84 -1.02
N ARG A 118 12.47 11.46 -1.10
CA ARG A 118 11.82 12.14 0.02
C ARG A 118 10.35 11.76 0.10
N MET A 119 9.82 11.64 1.31
CA MET A 119 8.38 11.48 1.50
C MET A 119 7.66 12.80 1.23
N VAL A 120 6.55 12.71 0.53
CA VAL A 120 5.53 13.75 0.40
C VAL A 120 4.33 13.32 1.23
N LYS A 121 3.92 14.19 2.15
CA LYS A 121 2.70 14.04 2.95
C LYS A 121 1.79 15.23 2.70
N TYR A 122 0.56 14.96 2.31
CA TYR A 122 -0.49 15.96 2.11
C TYR A 122 -1.83 15.36 2.52
N SER A 123 -2.52 15.96 3.51
CA SER A 123 -3.74 15.37 4.06
C SER A 123 -3.57 13.87 4.41
N SER A 124 -4.25 12.96 3.72
CA SER A 124 -4.09 11.50 3.87
C SER A 124 -3.18 10.86 2.80
N VAL A 125 -2.71 11.64 1.83
CA VAL A 125 -1.80 11.19 0.79
C VAL A 125 -0.40 11.03 1.37
N TYR A 126 0.11 9.80 1.30
CA TYR A 126 1.51 9.48 1.57
C TYR A 126 2.15 8.95 0.29
N ALA A 127 3.26 9.57 -0.14
CA ALA A 127 3.97 9.19 -1.35
C ALA A 127 5.48 9.37 -1.21
N PHE A 128 6.25 8.70 -2.05
CA PHE A 128 7.67 9.00 -2.27
C PHE A 128 7.86 9.83 -3.53
N LEU A 129 8.62 10.90 -3.41
CA LEU A 129 9.15 11.66 -4.53
C LEU A 129 10.63 11.31 -4.70
N HIS A 130 10.96 10.64 -5.80
CA HIS A 130 12.32 10.25 -6.15
C HIS A 130 12.79 11.07 -7.35
N LYS A 131 13.87 11.84 -7.22
CA LYS A 131 14.51 12.49 -8.36
C LYS A 131 15.43 11.49 -9.06
N THR A 132 15.07 11.06 -10.27
CA THR A 132 15.82 10.04 -11.00
C THR A 132 17.00 10.63 -11.76
N ILE A 133 16.80 11.77 -12.43
CA ILE A 133 17.79 12.42 -13.31
C ILE A 133 17.67 13.94 -13.16
N ASP A 134 18.78 14.66 -13.32
CA ASP A 134 18.80 16.11 -13.43
C ASP A 134 18.64 16.55 -14.89
N GLU A 135 17.74 17.47 -15.15
CA GLU A 135 17.40 17.96 -16.49
C GLU A 135 16.88 19.40 -16.38
N ASP A 136 17.01 20.18 -17.45
CA ASP A 136 16.55 21.57 -17.48
C ASP A 136 15.03 21.73 -17.53
N TRP A 137 14.32 20.65 -17.86
CA TRP A 137 12.86 20.60 -17.88
C TRP A 137 12.32 19.58 -16.86
N GLY A 138 11.07 19.75 -16.47
CA GLY A 138 10.43 18.96 -15.43
C GLY A 138 9.56 17.83 -15.98
N LYS A 139 9.70 16.64 -15.39
CA LYS A 139 8.78 15.53 -15.58
C LYS A 139 8.48 14.87 -14.25
N VAL A 140 7.22 14.60 -13.97
CA VAL A 140 6.81 13.81 -12.81
C VAL A 140 5.97 12.63 -13.29
N VAL A 141 6.47 11.41 -13.10
CA VAL A 141 5.75 10.17 -13.41
C VAL A 141 4.99 9.74 -12.16
N PHE A 142 3.66 9.75 -12.23
CA PHE A 142 2.81 9.23 -11.17
C PHE A 142 2.76 7.69 -11.22
N LYS A 143 2.93 7.05 -10.06
CA LYS A 143 2.77 5.60 -9.85
C LYS A 143 1.85 5.36 -8.66
N SER A 144 0.99 4.35 -8.77
CA SER A 144 0.11 3.87 -7.72
C SER A 144 -0.10 2.37 -7.86
N SER A 145 -0.42 1.69 -6.76
CA SER A 145 -0.66 0.25 -6.75
C SER A 145 -1.97 -0.05 -6.00
N VAL A 146 -3.10 0.22 -6.64
CA VAL A 146 -4.43 -0.15 -6.13
C VAL A 146 -5.04 -1.16 -7.08
N ALA A 147 -5.35 -2.35 -6.58
CA ALA A 147 -6.03 -3.38 -7.35
C ALA A 147 -7.54 -3.15 -7.34
N VAL A 148 -8.19 -3.26 -8.50
CA VAL A 148 -9.65 -3.28 -8.58
C VAL A 148 -10.13 -4.72 -8.42
N PHE A 149 -10.85 -5.00 -7.34
CA PHE A 149 -11.44 -6.30 -7.07
C PHE A 149 -12.78 -6.42 -7.80
N LYS A 150 -12.81 -7.24 -8.85
CA LYS A 150 -13.95 -7.39 -9.78
C LYS A 150 -14.84 -8.59 -9.49
N ASP A 151 -14.37 -9.49 -8.65
CA ASP A 151 -15.09 -10.71 -8.30
C ASP A 151 -16.10 -10.45 -7.18
N LYS A 152 -16.98 -11.44 -6.95
CA LYS A 152 -17.90 -11.37 -5.82
C LYS A 152 -17.12 -11.46 -4.50
N PRO A 153 -17.64 -10.88 -3.40
CA PRO A 153 -16.94 -10.87 -2.10
C PRO A 153 -16.48 -12.26 -1.63
N GLU A 154 -17.21 -13.33 -1.93
CA GLU A 154 -16.86 -14.71 -1.54
C GLU A 154 -15.52 -15.19 -2.11
N TYR A 155 -14.98 -14.52 -3.14
CA TYR A 155 -13.72 -14.85 -3.82
C TYR A 155 -12.54 -14.00 -3.34
N LEU A 156 -12.61 -13.41 -2.15
CA LEU A 156 -11.50 -12.68 -1.52
C LEU A 156 -10.20 -13.50 -1.46
N ASP A 157 -10.29 -14.84 -1.45
CA ASP A 157 -9.14 -15.75 -1.53
C ASP A 157 -8.25 -15.56 -2.77
N LEU A 158 -8.78 -14.99 -3.86
CA LEU A 158 -8.01 -14.67 -5.04
C LEU A 158 -6.99 -13.55 -4.80
N LEU A 159 -7.30 -12.59 -3.94
CA LEU A 159 -6.37 -11.52 -3.55
C LEU A 159 -5.23 -12.07 -2.69
N ILE A 160 -5.50 -13.07 -1.83
CA ILE A 160 -4.46 -13.78 -1.07
C ILE A 160 -3.50 -14.50 -2.02
N LYS A 161 -4.03 -15.23 -3.01
CA LYS A 161 -3.19 -15.88 -4.04
C LYS A 161 -2.32 -14.87 -4.77
N GLN A 162 -2.87 -13.72 -5.13
CA GLN A 162 -2.10 -12.66 -5.78
C GLN A 162 -1.00 -12.11 -4.88
N LEU A 163 -1.28 -11.90 -3.59
CA LEU A 163 -0.30 -11.41 -2.62
C LEU A 163 0.88 -12.39 -2.45
N LEU A 164 0.62 -13.70 -2.56
CA LEU A 164 1.60 -14.76 -2.31
C LEU A 164 2.20 -15.42 -3.57
N LYS A 165 1.73 -15.08 -4.77
CA LYS A 165 1.98 -15.82 -6.02
C LYS A 165 3.44 -16.18 -6.27
N ASP A 166 4.36 -15.24 -6.03
CA ASP A 166 5.80 -15.39 -6.22
C ASP A 166 6.60 -15.15 -4.93
N PHE A 167 5.92 -15.15 -3.78
CA PHE A 167 6.57 -14.91 -2.52
C PHE A 167 7.25 -16.19 -2.02
N GLN A 168 8.57 -16.11 -1.84
CA GLN A 168 9.35 -17.14 -1.17
C GLN A 168 9.37 -16.84 0.33
N PHE A 169 8.83 -17.76 1.12
CA PHE A 169 8.82 -17.66 2.57
C PHE A 169 10.27 -17.70 3.09
N PRO A 170 10.74 -16.60 3.69
CA PRO A 170 12.08 -16.54 4.27
C PRO A 170 12.11 -17.26 5.62
N HIS A 171 13.32 -17.40 6.17
CA HIS A 171 13.57 -17.81 7.55
C HIS A 171 13.32 -16.68 8.58
N GLU A 172 12.49 -15.70 8.26
CA GLU A 172 12.17 -14.57 9.13
C GLU A 172 10.65 -14.37 9.20
N PRO A 173 10.11 -13.77 10.26
CA PRO A 173 8.68 -13.48 10.37
C PRO A 173 8.14 -12.70 9.17
N VAL A 174 6.90 -13.01 8.76
CA VAL A 174 6.23 -12.36 7.64
C VAL A 174 4.83 -11.92 8.05
N VAL A 175 4.51 -10.67 7.72
CA VAL A 175 3.17 -10.10 7.85
C VAL A 175 2.61 -9.85 6.45
N LEU A 176 1.43 -10.39 6.18
CA LEU A 176 0.68 -10.18 4.94
C LEU A 176 -0.53 -9.30 5.24
N LEU A 177 -0.73 -8.25 4.45
CA LEU A 177 -1.85 -7.32 4.59
C LEU A 177 -2.65 -7.20 3.29
N LEU A 178 -3.93 -7.53 3.36
CA LEU A 178 -4.94 -7.05 2.42
C LEU A 178 -5.52 -5.74 2.96
N ASN A 179 -5.29 -4.63 2.26
CA ASN A 179 -5.79 -3.33 2.67
C ASN A 179 -6.95 -2.89 1.76
N ASP A 180 -8.17 -3.02 2.28
CA ASP A 180 -9.41 -2.65 1.60
C ASP A 180 -9.66 -1.15 1.74
N LEU A 181 -9.61 -0.44 0.62
CA LEU A 181 -9.86 1.01 0.56
C LEU A 181 -11.33 1.36 0.33
N SER A 182 -12.23 0.36 0.31
CA SER A 182 -13.65 0.55 0.01
C SER A 182 -14.43 1.09 1.21
N GLN A 183 -15.49 1.86 0.95
CA GLN A 183 -16.48 2.20 1.98
C GLN A 183 -17.25 0.98 2.43
N ASN A 184 -17.54 0.03 1.55
CA ASN A 184 -18.24 -1.20 1.90
C ASN A 184 -17.23 -2.35 1.88
N PRO A 185 -16.69 -2.77 3.04
CA PRO A 185 -15.66 -3.80 3.07
C PRO A 185 -16.06 -5.07 2.34
N VAL A 186 -15.09 -5.72 1.71
CA VAL A 186 -15.28 -7.00 1.03
C VAL A 186 -15.31 -8.15 2.03
N PHE A 187 -14.58 -8.04 3.13
CA PHE A 187 -14.55 -9.07 4.17
C PHE A 187 -15.80 -9.04 5.04
N ASP A 188 -16.38 -10.21 5.25
CA ASP A 188 -17.58 -10.40 6.06
C ASP A 188 -17.35 -11.52 7.09
N PHE A 189 -17.41 -11.15 8.37
CA PHE A 189 -17.19 -12.06 9.49
C PHE A 189 -18.37 -13.03 9.71
N GLU A 190 -19.55 -12.73 9.17
CA GLU A 190 -20.70 -13.64 9.25
C GLU A 190 -20.77 -14.60 8.05
N ASN A 191 -19.91 -14.39 7.05
CA ASN A 191 -19.85 -15.24 5.86
C ASN A 191 -18.93 -16.44 6.07
N GLU A 192 -19.50 -17.53 6.60
CA GLU A 192 -18.79 -18.79 6.84
C GLU A 192 -18.12 -19.36 5.58
N ALA A 193 -18.75 -19.21 4.42
CA ALA A 193 -18.23 -19.72 3.15
C ALA A 193 -16.97 -18.96 2.71
N GLN A 194 -16.97 -17.63 2.84
CA GLN A 194 -15.80 -16.79 2.57
C GLN A 194 -14.64 -17.16 3.51
N GLN A 195 -14.93 -17.29 4.81
CA GLN A 195 -13.92 -17.66 5.82
C GLN A 195 -13.32 -19.05 5.57
N ALA A 196 -14.14 -20.04 5.26
CA ALA A 196 -13.67 -21.39 4.95
C ALA A 196 -12.76 -21.41 3.72
N ARG A 197 -13.08 -20.63 2.67
CA ARG A 197 -12.26 -20.49 1.48
C ARG A 197 -10.93 -19.80 1.77
N LEU A 198 -10.95 -18.70 2.52
CA LEU A 198 -9.75 -17.98 2.93
C LEU A 198 -8.81 -18.91 3.70
N LYS A 199 -9.31 -19.58 4.74
CA LYS A 199 -8.53 -20.52 5.54
C LYS A 199 -7.91 -21.62 4.68
N LYS A 200 -8.69 -22.24 3.80
CA LYS A 200 -8.21 -23.29 2.89
C LYS A 200 -7.08 -22.81 1.98
N VAL A 201 -7.24 -21.62 1.38
CA VAL A 201 -6.22 -21.07 0.47
C VAL A 201 -4.96 -20.68 1.22
N ILE A 202 -5.09 -20.04 2.38
CA ILE A 202 -3.94 -19.63 3.18
C ILE A 202 -3.14 -20.87 3.64
N THR A 203 -3.80 -21.90 4.19
CA THR A 203 -3.14 -23.15 4.59
C THR A 203 -2.51 -23.88 3.40
N ALA A 204 -3.09 -23.79 2.20
CA ALA A 204 -2.52 -24.46 1.02
C ALA A 204 -1.30 -23.73 0.43
N LEU A 205 -1.18 -22.42 0.63
CA LEU A 205 -0.10 -21.60 0.06
C LEU A 205 1.08 -21.43 1.01
N ILE A 206 0.85 -21.50 2.32
CA ILE A 206 1.92 -21.44 3.32
C ILE A 206 2.53 -22.84 3.46
N PRO A 207 3.86 -23.01 3.28
CA PRO A 207 4.50 -24.30 3.44
C PRO A 207 4.31 -24.87 4.85
N ASN A 208 4.11 -26.19 4.96
CA ASN A 208 3.96 -26.89 6.25
C ASN A 208 5.22 -26.81 7.13
N SER A 209 6.38 -26.49 6.56
CA SER A 209 7.65 -26.35 7.26
C SER A 209 8.19 -24.93 7.09
N VAL A 210 7.58 -23.98 7.79
CA VAL A 210 8.11 -22.64 7.96
C VAL A 210 8.64 -22.46 9.38
N GLU A 211 9.76 -21.76 9.53
CA GLU A 211 10.31 -21.43 10.84
C GLU A 211 9.39 -20.45 11.60
N PHE A 212 8.74 -19.55 10.86
CA PHE A 212 7.77 -18.59 11.37
C PHE A 212 6.47 -18.71 10.59
N ILE A 213 5.36 -18.94 11.30
CA ILE A 213 4.03 -18.93 10.71
C ILE A 213 3.72 -17.48 10.29
N PRO A 214 3.43 -17.21 9.01
CA PRO A 214 3.06 -15.87 8.55
C PRO A 214 1.78 -15.38 9.23
N GLU A 215 1.76 -14.11 9.63
CA GLU A 215 0.54 -13.46 10.09
C GLU A 215 -0.20 -12.88 8.88
N VAL A 216 -1.49 -13.14 8.77
CA VAL A 216 -2.30 -12.66 7.63
C VAL A 216 -3.40 -11.76 8.16
N TYR A 217 -3.39 -10.51 7.71
CA TYR A 217 -4.35 -9.50 8.12
C TYR A 217 -5.18 -9.01 6.94
N ILE A 218 -6.42 -8.66 7.24
CA ILE A 218 -7.21 -7.76 6.41
C ILE A 218 -7.52 -6.50 7.21
N GLN A 219 -7.31 -5.35 6.58
CA GLN A 219 -7.66 -4.05 7.13
C GLN A 219 -8.71 -3.41 6.25
N ASP A 220 -9.74 -2.84 6.89
CA ASP A 220 -10.75 -2.00 6.25
C ASP A 220 -11.09 -0.82 7.18
N LYS A 221 -12.11 -0.03 6.83
CA LYS A 221 -12.55 1.14 7.63
C LYS A 221 -12.95 0.82 9.08
N ASN A 222 -13.27 -0.45 9.37
CA ASN A 222 -13.66 -0.93 10.69
C ASN A 222 -12.48 -1.50 11.50
N GLY A 223 -11.25 -1.40 10.99
CA GLY A 223 -10.04 -1.87 11.66
C GLY A 223 -9.36 -3.06 10.96
N ALA A 224 -8.34 -3.62 11.61
CA ALA A 224 -7.65 -4.83 11.14
C ALA A 224 -8.20 -6.09 11.83
N ARG A 225 -8.27 -7.19 11.08
CA ARG A 225 -8.58 -8.52 11.56
C ARG A 225 -7.49 -9.49 11.13
N GLU A 226 -7.05 -10.34 12.04
CA GLU A 226 -6.15 -11.44 11.73
C GLU A 226 -6.95 -12.64 11.19
N LEU A 227 -6.59 -13.13 10.00
CA LEU A 227 -7.26 -14.24 9.31
C LEU A 227 -6.72 -15.61 9.74
N LEU A 228 -5.59 -15.66 10.44
CA LEU A 228 -4.90 -16.91 10.85
C LEU A 228 -4.74 -17.11 12.35
N SER A 229 -5.42 -16.31 13.19
CA SER A 229 -5.22 -16.42 14.64
C SER A 229 -5.50 -17.86 15.13
N GLY A 230 -4.48 -18.47 15.73
CA GLY A 230 -4.60 -19.78 16.39
C GLY A 230 -4.52 -21.03 15.50
N VAL A 231 -4.11 -20.93 14.23
CA VAL A 231 -3.79 -22.13 13.44
C VAL A 231 -2.36 -22.59 13.75
N ARG A 232 -2.21 -23.62 14.58
CA ARG A 232 -1.02 -24.49 14.46
C ARG A 232 -1.13 -25.17 13.09
N LEU A 233 -0.24 -24.83 12.17
CA LEU A 233 -0.06 -25.58 10.92
C LEU A 233 0.31 -27.03 11.22
#